data_AF-A0A8J2WY04-F1
#
_entry.id   AF-A0A8J2WY04-F1
#
_cell.length_a   1.000
_cell.length_b   1.000
_cell.length_c   1.000
_cell.angle_alpha   90.00
_cell.angle_beta   90.00
_cell.angle_gamma   90.00
#
_symmetry.space_group_name_H-M   'P 1'
#
loop_
_entity.id
_entity.type
_entity.pdbx_description
1 polymer ?
#
loop_
_entity_poly.entity_id
_entity_poly.type
_entity_poly.pdbx_seq_one_letter_code
_entity_poly.pdbx_strand_id
1 'polypeptide(L)'
;MTPSLRRLVTLACCAAAAKKPPPKRVALVSFAAPWDYGPYAHQLRELAEHWLSTHHVVWIGLSGTVDRIQYGAPKISPLVGYRGAGMSKDPVKKVSKLNRIFEKEKIDFAITLCDLNNVGGDEAFVIPTIAWFPSHTGELDLASAHALRAYDAVAALSPSDARSIGRELPSKRVARIPHVVDGRKHVSTDDRALLRKKWNVPTDAFVPVMSFGNYASDDRKGVDVAALAYSDFCRSYQQPSYLYIRAVTINASIGHRMAASLPVESMFRAAGVPSGRYVVDTVERDYAESLEVVALADVLLHPSRSEGFGMLVLEAQHIGVPVITTRRGAMKDYTMHGVSVKPVQREWLNIGYVATPDVHGVAEALRGVANGTCCDANGEKQRAIDVVTNSMSRTSVGWAFDDLVDTISRRPLLPSVLRYGSTSCSVIQEQDHEWVVIADRQHVLDAHALSTAIEDLNSRDAPPLVVVKTLELFDKVASPFDADSLLNVRPVALARAGELKRAMEQAASFMDRAVDEAVRGLIKRASAQDILLDVVAARRWVDPINNPNWNARPAGL
;
A
#
# COMPACT_ATOMS: atom_id res chain seq x y z
N MET A 1 -61.66 -10.94 5.83
CA MET A 1 -60.31 -10.42 5.48
C MET A 1 -59.72 -9.73 6.69
N THR A 2 -58.43 -9.93 6.98
CA THR A 2 -57.76 -9.44 8.20
C THR A 2 -57.20 -8.01 8.05
N PRO A 3 -56.93 -7.29 9.17
CA PRO A 3 -56.48 -5.89 9.13
C PRO A 3 -55.09 -5.67 8.51
N SER A 4 -54.29 -6.73 8.30
CA SER A 4 -52.89 -6.64 7.85
C SER A 4 -52.72 -6.01 6.46
N LEU A 5 -53.64 -6.27 5.51
CA LEU A 5 -53.50 -5.76 4.13
C LEU A 5 -53.60 -4.23 4.02
N ARG A 6 -54.31 -3.54 4.93
CA ARG A 6 -54.43 -2.07 4.84
C ARG A 6 -53.13 -1.32 5.15
N ARG A 7 -52.20 -1.90 5.93
CA ARG A 7 -50.88 -1.26 6.19
C ARG A 7 -49.91 -1.38 5.01
N LEU A 8 -50.02 -2.42 4.18
CA LEU A 8 -49.16 -2.64 3.01
C LEU A 8 -49.47 -1.66 1.86
N VAL A 9 -50.73 -1.29 1.66
CA VAL A 9 -51.14 -0.38 0.57
C VAL A 9 -50.74 1.08 0.88
N THR A 10 -50.79 1.52 2.14
CA THR A 10 -50.49 2.93 2.49
C THR A 10 -48.99 3.26 2.47
N LEU A 11 -48.08 2.30 2.68
CA LEU A 11 -46.63 2.56 2.53
C LEU A 11 -46.21 2.77 1.06
N ALA A 12 -46.98 2.28 0.08
CA ALA A 12 -46.62 2.33 -1.33
C ALA A 12 -46.69 3.75 -1.96
N CYS A 13 -47.34 4.71 -1.31
CA CYS A 13 -47.55 6.07 -1.84
C CYS A 13 -46.77 7.18 -1.12
N CYS A 14 -45.93 6.85 -0.13
CA CYS A 14 -45.09 7.81 0.58
C CYS A 14 -43.59 7.50 0.48
N ALA A 15 -43.17 6.73 -0.53
CA ALA A 15 -41.82 6.78 -1.05
C ALA A 15 -41.59 8.13 -1.76
N ALA A 16 -41.51 9.21 -0.97
CA ALA A 16 -41.06 10.50 -1.46
C ALA A 16 -39.68 10.29 -2.10
N ALA A 17 -39.55 10.61 -3.39
CA ALA A 17 -38.31 10.39 -4.12
C ALA A 17 -37.18 11.17 -3.43
N ALA A 18 -36.35 10.45 -2.66
CA ALA A 18 -35.26 11.03 -1.91
C ALA A 18 -34.36 11.75 -2.91
N LYS A 19 -34.34 13.09 -2.85
CA LYS A 19 -33.51 13.90 -3.75
C LYS A 19 -32.09 13.38 -3.61
N LYS A 20 -31.53 12.84 -4.70
CA LYS A 20 -30.13 12.44 -4.73
C LYS A 20 -29.30 13.62 -4.19
N PRO A 21 -28.33 13.39 -3.29
CA PRO A 21 -27.48 14.46 -2.82
C PRO A 21 -26.82 15.17 -4.02
N PRO A 22 -26.55 16.48 -3.93
CA PRO A 22 -25.94 17.20 -5.04
C PRO A 22 -24.58 16.57 -5.41
N PRO A 23 -24.22 16.55 -6.71
CA PRO A 23 -23.00 15.91 -7.17
C PRO A 23 -21.77 16.60 -6.56
N LYS A 24 -21.08 15.90 -5.66
CA LYS A 24 -19.80 16.32 -5.09
C LYS A 24 -18.72 16.43 -6.18
N ARG A 25 -17.71 17.25 -5.94
CA ARG A 25 -16.48 17.35 -6.73
C ARG A 25 -15.39 16.47 -6.14
N VAL A 26 -14.83 15.57 -6.95
CA VAL A 26 -14.00 14.46 -6.48
C VAL A 26 -12.61 14.53 -7.09
N ALA A 27 -11.57 14.49 -6.26
CA ALA A 27 -10.20 14.43 -6.74
C ALA A 27 -9.71 12.98 -6.90
N LEU A 28 -9.13 12.66 -8.06
CA LEU A 28 -8.37 11.44 -8.32
C LEU A 28 -6.91 11.81 -8.52
N VAL A 29 -6.04 11.43 -7.57
CA VAL A 29 -4.66 11.95 -7.47
C VAL A 29 -3.65 10.84 -7.76
N SER A 30 -2.69 11.09 -8.66
CA SER A 30 -1.56 10.17 -8.91
C SER A 30 -0.34 10.88 -9.50
N PHE A 31 0.79 10.18 -9.49
CA PHE A 31 1.97 10.55 -10.29
C PHE A 31 1.69 10.44 -11.78
N ALA A 32 0.90 9.44 -12.18
CA ALA A 32 0.56 9.19 -13.57
C ALA A 32 -0.46 10.22 -14.07
N ALA A 33 -0.26 10.68 -15.29
CA ALA A 33 -1.23 11.46 -16.04
C ALA A 33 -2.29 10.53 -16.68
N PRO A 34 -3.46 11.06 -17.07
CA PRO A 34 -4.55 10.25 -17.65
C PRO A 34 -4.16 9.46 -18.91
N TRP A 35 -3.16 9.95 -19.63
CA TRP A 35 -2.68 9.40 -20.90
C TRP A 35 -1.48 8.45 -20.78
N ASP A 36 -0.88 8.32 -19.60
CA ASP A 36 0.30 7.47 -19.39
C ASP A 36 -0.04 5.97 -19.52
N TYR A 37 0.96 5.17 -19.86
CA TYR A 37 0.88 3.71 -19.80
C TYR A 37 1.25 3.25 -18.38
N GLY A 38 0.36 2.53 -17.72
CA GLY A 38 0.61 1.97 -16.39
C GLY A 38 -0.66 1.67 -15.60
N PRO A 39 -0.55 0.85 -14.53
CA PRO A 39 -1.71 0.42 -13.75
C PRO A 39 -2.41 1.60 -13.07
N TYR A 40 -1.68 2.51 -12.40
CA TYR A 40 -2.31 3.60 -11.66
C TYR A 40 -3.15 4.54 -12.56
N ALA A 41 -2.69 4.79 -13.79
CA ALA A 41 -3.48 5.51 -14.78
C ALA A 41 -4.74 4.73 -15.16
N HIS A 42 -4.63 3.45 -15.52
CA HIS A 42 -5.78 2.61 -15.85
C HIS A 42 -6.83 2.60 -14.73
N GLN A 43 -6.41 2.39 -13.49
CA GLN A 43 -7.28 2.20 -12.34
C GLN A 43 -8.03 3.47 -11.93
N LEU A 44 -7.39 4.64 -12.02
CA LEU A 44 -8.10 5.91 -11.82
C LEU A 44 -9.05 6.24 -12.97
N ARG A 45 -8.81 5.79 -14.21
CA ARG A 45 -9.80 5.92 -15.31
C ARG A 45 -11.04 5.07 -15.04
N GLU A 46 -10.87 3.81 -14.63
CA GLU A 46 -12.00 2.94 -14.30
C GLU A 46 -12.88 3.52 -13.18
N LEU A 47 -12.26 4.09 -12.14
CA LEU A 47 -12.98 4.76 -11.04
C LEU A 47 -13.61 6.10 -11.47
N ALA A 48 -12.97 6.87 -12.36
CA ALA A 48 -13.55 8.07 -12.94
C ALA A 48 -14.84 7.78 -13.70
N GLU A 49 -14.83 6.77 -14.58
CA GLU A 49 -15.99 6.39 -15.41
C GLU A 49 -17.18 5.89 -14.57
N HIS A 50 -16.94 5.27 -13.41
CA HIS A 50 -18.00 4.95 -12.44
C HIS A 50 -18.68 6.23 -11.91
N TRP A 51 -17.87 7.21 -11.50
CA TRP A 51 -18.35 8.44 -10.86
C TRP A 51 -18.83 9.55 -11.81
N LEU A 52 -18.53 9.51 -13.11
CA LEU A 52 -19.04 10.49 -14.09
C LEU A 52 -20.58 10.62 -14.12
N SER A 53 -21.29 9.57 -13.72
CA SER A 53 -22.77 9.55 -13.66
C SER A 53 -23.35 10.21 -12.40
N THR A 54 -22.51 10.54 -11.41
CA THR A 54 -22.92 10.94 -10.05
C THR A 54 -22.16 12.13 -9.48
N HIS A 55 -20.99 12.47 -10.04
CA HIS A 55 -20.02 13.39 -9.44
C HIS A 55 -19.25 14.20 -10.51
N HIS A 56 -18.68 15.34 -10.09
CA HIS A 56 -17.74 16.11 -10.90
C HIS A 56 -16.30 15.64 -10.67
N VAL A 57 -15.80 14.77 -11.55
CA VAL A 57 -14.47 14.14 -11.39
C VAL A 57 -13.34 15.06 -11.87
N VAL A 58 -12.32 15.24 -11.02
CA VAL A 58 -11.11 16.02 -11.29
C VAL A 58 -9.86 15.16 -11.09
N TRP A 59 -9.11 14.90 -12.15
CA TRP A 59 -7.79 14.28 -12.10
C TRP A 59 -6.74 15.29 -11.68
N ILE A 60 -5.94 14.97 -10.66
CA ILE A 60 -4.83 15.80 -10.17
C ILE A 60 -3.51 15.04 -10.38
N GLY A 61 -2.82 15.39 -11.45
CA GLY A 61 -1.50 14.83 -11.78
C GLY A 61 -0.42 15.51 -10.94
N LEU A 62 0.22 14.76 -10.03
CA LEU A 62 1.23 15.30 -9.10
C LEU A 62 2.40 15.97 -9.85
N SER A 63 2.84 15.38 -10.96
CA SER A 63 3.91 15.89 -11.82
C SER A 63 3.47 16.96 -12.82
N GLY A 64 2.16 17.11 -13.07
CA GLY A 64 1.62 18.01 -14.08
C GLY A 64 1.75 19.49 -13.69
N THR A 65 1.86 20.38 -14.67
CA THR A 65 2.09 21.83 -14.47
C THR A 65 0.86 22.72 -14.70
N VAL A 66 -0.28 22.15 -15.16
CA VAL A 66 -1.50 22.91 -15.48
C VAL A 66 -2.16 23.44 -14.20
N ASP A 67 -2.18 24.76 -14.01
CA ASP A 67 -2.49 25.45 -12.75
C ASP A 67 -4.00 25.65 -12.45
N ARG A 68 -4.85 25.19 -13.37
CA ARG A 68 -6.32 25.33 -13.39
C ARG A 68 -6.94 24.10 -14.04
N ILE A 69 -8.20 23.79 -13.73
CA ILE A 69 -8.88 22.64 -14.35
C ILE A 69 -9.07 22.88 -15.87
N GLN A 70 -8.71 21.88 -16.68
CA GLN A 70 -8.93 21.84 -18.13
C GLN A 70 -9.68 20.55 -18.50
N TYR A 71 -10.64 20.64 -19.42
CA TYR A 71 -11.43 19.51 -19.91
C TYR A 71 -10.94 19.02 -21.28
N GLY A 72 -11.27 17.79 -21.67
CA GLY A 72 -10.85 17.21 -22.95
C GLY A 72 -9.39 16.73 -22.98
N ALA A 73 -8.82 16.33 -21.84
CA ALA A 73 -7.48 15.77 -21.78
C ALA A 73 -7.38 14.38 -22.47
N PRO A 74 -6.24 14.01 -23.08
CA PRO A 74 -6.13 12.75 -23.84
C PRO A 74 -6.36 11.48 -23.02
N LYS A 75 -6.95 10.46 -23.66
CA LYS A 75 -7.26 9.12 -23.14
C LYS A 75 -8.20 9.07 -21.91
N ILE A 76 -8.95 10.14 -21.62
CA ILE A 76 -10.08 10.14 -20.68
C ILE A 76 -11.32 10.78 -21.28
N SER A 77 -12.49 10.50 -20.69
CA SER A 77 -13.73 11.19 -21.03
C SER A 77 -13.56 12.72 -20.92
N PRO A 78 -14.12 13.50 -21.87
CA PRO A 78 -13.99 14.96 -21.87
C PRO A 78 -14.71 15.62 -20.68
N LEU A 79 -15.55 14.89 -19.94
CA LEU A 79 -16.21 15.34 -18.71
C LEU A 79 -15.31 15.29 -17.47
N VAL A 80 -14.18 14.57 -17.53
CA VAL A 80 -13.17 14.59 -16.46
C VAL A 80 -12.30 15.83 -16.62
N GLY A 81 -12.25 16.67 -15.57
CA GLY A 81 -11.33 17.80 -15.53
C GLY A 81 -9.92 17.33 -15.17
N TYR A 82 -8.89 17.79 -15.86
CA TYR A 82 -7.49 17.55 -15.53
C TYR A 82 -6.83 18.79 -14.92
N ARG A 83 -5.98 18.58 -13.92
CA ARG A 83 -5.16 19.62 -13.31
C ARG A 83 -3.78 19.07 -12.92
N GLY A 84 -2.75 19.91 -13.05
CA GLY A 84 -1.43 19.65 -12.49
C GLY A 84 -1.29 20.16 -11.05
N ALA A 85 -0.53 19.45 -10.21
CA ALA A 85 -0.20 19.90 -8.86
C ALA A 85 1.16 20.65 -8.76
N GLY A 86 1.94 20.67 -9.85
CA GLY A 86 3.23 21.36 -9.93
C GLY A 86 4.29 20.80 -8.97
N MET A 87 4.28 19.49 -8.71
CA MET A 87 5.18 18.84 -7.75
C MET A 87 6.28 17.98 -8.38
N SER A 88 6.48 18.02 -9.70
CA SER A 88 7.48 17.17 -10.39
C SER A 88 8.89 17.31 -9.84
N LYS A 89 9.31 18.52 -9.45
CA LYS A 89 10.62 18.82 -8.86
C LYS A 89 10.71 18.62 -7.33
N ASP A 90 9.59 18.48 -6.64
CA ASP A 90 9.57 18.35 -5.18
C ASP A 90 10.06 16.94 -4.79
N PRO A 91 11.09 16.78 -3.93
CA PRO A 91 11.53 15.44 -3.51
C PRO A 91 10.46 14.70 -2.70
N VAL A 92 9.61 15.45 -1.99
CA VAL A 92 8.51 14.94 -1.17
C VAL A 92 7.23 15.69 -1.55
N LYS A 93 6.15 14.95 -1.83
CA LYS A 93 4.83 15.47 -2.21
C LYS A 93 4.06 15.80 -0.93
N LYS A 94 4.15 17.06 -0.50
CA LYS A 94 3.56 17.56 0.75
C LYS A 94 2.02 17.57 0.69
N VAL A 95 1.38 17.07 1.75
CA VAL A 95 -0.06 17.17 1.96
C VAL A 95 -0.51 18.63 1.99
N SER A 96 0.29 19.52 2.59
CA SER A 96 0.04 20.97 2.61
C SER A 96 -0.07 21.63 1.22
N LYS A 97 0.55 21.03 0.20
CA LYS A 97 0.44 21.49 -1.19
C LYS A 97 -0.78 20.92 -1.92
N LEU A 98 -1.29 19.76 -1.50
CA LEU A 98 -2.56 19.21 -1.98
C LEU A 98 -3.76 19.93 -1.36
N ASN A 99 -3.75 20.21 -0.05
CA ASN A 99 -4.82 20.91 0.65
C ASN A 99 -5.16 22.26 -0.03
N ARG A 100 -4.15 23.08 -0.33
CA ARG A 100 -4.32 24.37 -1.06
C ARG A 100 -4.94 24.21 -2.46
N ILE A 101 -4.74 23.06 -3.11
CA ILE A 101 -5.40 22.74 -4.39
C ILE A 101 -6.83 22.30 -4.13
N PHE A 102 -7.07 21.45 -3.13
CA PHE A 102 -8.41 20.98 -2.75
C PHE A 102 -9.33 22.14 -2.36
N GLU A 103 -8.84 23.10 -1.57
CA GLU A 103 -9.54 24.33 -1.21
C GLU A 103 -9.81 25.22 -2.43
N LYS A 104 -8.77 25.57 -3.21
CA LYS A 104 -8.90 26.45 -4.39
C LYS A 104 -9.90 25.89 -5.40
N GLU A 105 -9.82 24.59 -5.68
CA GLU A 105 -10.68 23.94 -6.67
C GLU A 105 -12.00 23.43 -6.08
N LYS A 106 -12.26 23.64 -4.78
CA LYS A 106 -13.47 23.21 -4.05
C LYS A 106 -13.78 21.72 -4.23
N ILE A 107 -12.80 20.88 -3.91
CA ILE A 107 -12.93 19.42 -3.86
C ILE A 107 -13.64 19.02 -2.55
N ASP A 108 -14.60 18.11 -2.59
CA ASP A 108 -15.33 17.61 -1.42
C ASP A 108 -14.69 16.36 -0.79
N PHE A 109 -14.08 15.49 -1.60
CA PHE A 109 -13.30 14.33 -1.14
C PHE A 109 -12.27 13.88 -2.20
N ALA A 110 -11.24 13.14 -1.78
CA ALA A 110 -10.13 12.73 -2.64
C ALA A 110 -9.74 11.26 -2.51
N ILE A 111 -9.35 10.63 -3.62
CA ILE A 111 -8.68 9.32 -3.66
C ILE A 111 -7.27 9.53 -4.21
N THR A 112 -6.24 9.02 -3.52
CA THR A 112 -4.86 9.03 -4.05
C THR A 112 -4.42 7.61 -4.38
N LEU A 113 -3.97 7.34 -5.61
CA LEU A 113 -3.36 6.08 -6.01
C LEU A 113 -1.90 6.31 -6.41
N CYS A 114 -1.00 5.98 -5.48
CA CYS A 114 0.45 6.13 -5.64
C CYS A 114 1.22 5.34 -4.57
N ASP A 115 2.51 5.12 -4.82
CA ASP A 115 3.45 4.63 -3.79
C ASP A 115 3.74 5.74 -2.77
N LEU A 116 3.56 5.44 -1.48
CA LEU A 116 3.57 6.45 -0.41
C LEU A 116 4.96 6.92 0.02
N ASN A 117 6.03 6.25 -0.43
CA ASN A 117 7.43 6.55 -0.10
C ASN A 117 7.84 8.01 -0.38
N ASN A 118 7.11 8.69 -1.28
CA ASN A 118 7.34 10.09 -1.66
C ASN A 118 6.26 11.05 -1.12
N VAL A 119 5.30 10.60 -0.31
CA VAL A 119 4.22 11.44 0.24
C VAL A 119 4.62 11.96 1.63
N GLY A 120 4.67 13.28 1.76
CA GLY A 120 4.99 13.94 3.03
C GLY A 120 3.72 14.31 3.78
N GLY A 121 3.41 13.57 4.84
CA GLY A 121 2.33 13.89 5.78
C GLY A 121 2.67 15.07 6.69
N ASP A 122 3.04 16.21 6.11
CA ASP A 122 3.44 17.42 6.85
C ASP A 122 2.28 18.13 7.55
N GLU A 123 1.04 17.79 7.16
CA GLU A 123 -0.20 18.04 7.87
C GLU A 123 -1.22 16.92 7.55
N ALA A 124 -2.41 16.95 8.13
CA ALA A 124 -3.52 16.08 7.69
C ALA A 124 -4.22 16.67 6.46
N PHE A 125 -4.99 15.86 5.73
CA PHE A 125 -5.84 16.40 4.67
C PHE A 125 -7.00 17.23 5.26
N VAL A 126 -7.33 18.37 4.63
CA VAL A 126 -8.45 19.24 5.05
C VAL A 126 -9.83 18.75 4.56
N ILE A 127 -9.86 17.69 3.74
CA ILE A 127 -11.07 17.04 3.24
C ILE A 127 -10.92 15.51 3.35
N PRO A 128 -12.03 14.75 3.43
CA PRO A 128 -12.02 13.29 3.46
C PRO A 128 -11.16 12.69 2.33
N THR A 129 -10.04 12.07 2.69
CA THR A 129 -9.04 11.59 1.72
C THR A 129 -8.65 10.14 1.97
N ILE A 130 -8.74 9.31 0.92
CA ILE A 130 -8.51 7.86 0.96
C ILE A 130 -7.21 7.52 0.23
N ALA A 131 -6.31 6.77 0.89
CA ALA A 131 -5.15 6.17 0.25
C ALA A 131 -5.52 4.84 -0.42
N TRP A 132 -5.52 4.78 -1.75
CA TRP A 132 -5.60 3.52 -2.50
C TRP A 132 -4.18 2.96 -2.62
N PHE A 133 -3.80 2.05 -1.72
CA PHE A 133 -2.40 1.84 -1.36
C PHE A 133 -1.83 0.47 -1.80
N PRO A 134 -0.86 0.46 -2.74
CA PRO A 134 -0.09 -0.73 -3.11
C PRO A 134 1.05 -1.02 -2.11
N SER A 135 0.81 -1.95 -1.18
CA SER A 135 1.78 -2.40 -0.18
C SER A 135 2.71 -3.48 -0.76
N HIS A 136 3.89 -3.08 -1.25
CA HIS A 136 4.85 -4.00 -1.88
C HIS A 136 5.56 -4.92 -0.87
N THR A 137 5.76 -4.45 0.37
CA THR A 137 6.49 -5.15 1.44
C THR A 137 5.64 -6.17 2.22
N GLY A 138 4.31 -6.07 2.24
CA GLY A 138 3.40 -7.01 2.95
C GLY A 138 3.42 -6.93 4.49
N GLU A 139 4.48 -6.39 5.07
CA GLU A 139 4.51 -5.71 6.37
C GLU A 139 4.60 -4.20 6.08
N LEU A 140 3.89 -3.35 6.84
CA LEU A 140 3.82 -1.92 6.55
C LEU A 140 5.12 -1.24 6.98
N ASP A 141 5.80 -0.56 6.06
CA ASP A 141 7.04 0.15 6.38
C ASP A 141 6.76 1.47 7.13
N LEU A 142 7.76 1.99 7.85
CA LEU A 142 7.61 3.18 8.68
C LEU A 142 7.28 4.46 7.89
N ALA A 143 7.73 4.59 6.63
CA ALA A 143 7.45 5.76 5.81
C ALA A 143 6.02 5.74 5.30
N SER A 144 5.54 4.59 4.80
CA SER A 144 4.14 4.37 4.46
C SER A 144 3.24 4.50 5.70
N ALA A 145 3.63 3.95 6.85
CA ALA A 145 2.89 4.10 8.10
C ALA A 145 2.74 5.57 8.53
N HIS A 146 3.82 6.35 8.43
CA HIS A 146 3.80 7.80 8.69
C HIS A 146 2.91 8.54 7.69
N ALA A 147 3.06 8.29 6.38
CA ALA A 147 2.22 8.91 5.34
C ALA A 147 0.74 8.58 5.53
N LEU A 148 0.39 7.31 5.80
CA LEU A 148 -0.98 6.86 6.08
C LEU A 148 -1.60 7.53 7.32
N ARG A 149 -0.82 8.15 8.23
CA ARG A 149 -1.40 8.94 9.33
C ARG A 149 -2.19 10.14 8.80
N ALA A 150 -1.80 10.76 7.68
CA ALA A 150 -2.43 11.96 7.13
C ALA A 150 -3.83 11.72 6.51
N TYR A 151 -4.10 10.49 6.06
CA TYR A 151 -5.34 10.05 5.39
C TYR A 151 -6.44 9.66 6.37
N ASP A 152 -7.71 9.80 6.01
CA ASP A 152 -8.84 9.37 6.84
C ASP A 152 -9.03 7.85 6.82
N ALA A 153 -8.85 7.25 5.65
CA ALA A 153 -9.03 5.81 5.43
C ALA A 153 -8.05 5.25 4.39
N VAL A 154 -7.90 3.93 4.40
CA VAL A 154 -7.00 3.18 3.53
C VAL A 154 -7.80 2.14 2.75
N ALA A 155 -7.77 2.26 1.43
CA ALA A 155 -8.21 1.26 0.47
C ALA A 155 -7.01 0.34 0.15
N ALA A 156 -6.89 -0.76 0.88
CA ALA A 156 -5.80 -1.73 0.73
C ALA A 156 -6.11 -2.73 -0.40
N LEU A 157 -5.12 -3.03 -1.26
CA LEU A 157 -5.35 -3.81 -2.48
C LEU A 157 -5.50 -5.33 -2.24
N SER A 158 -4.96 -5.88 -1.14
CA SER A 158 -5.07 -7.31 -0.79
C SER A 158 -5.63 -7.57 0.61
N PRO A 159 -6.18 -8.78 0.86
CA PRO A 159 -6.57 -9.21 2.20
C PRO A 159 -5.41 -9.17 3.22
N SER A 160 -4.18 -9.49 2.84
CA SER A 160 -3.03 -9.47 3.75
C SER A 160 -2.59 -8.06 4.10
N ASP A 161 -2.58 -7.15 3.12
CA ASP A 161 -2.23 -5.74 3.36
C ASP A 161 -3.28 -5.08 4.26
N ALA A 162 -4.58 -5.33 4.00
CA ALA A 162 -5.66 -4.86 4.86
C ALA A 162 -5.50 -5.33 6.32
N ARG A 163 -5.03 -6.57 6.54
CA ARG A 163 -4.74 -7.12 7.88
C ARG A 163 -3.50 -6.52 8.52
N SER A 164 -2.38 -6.34 7.80
CA SER A 164 -1.17 -5.68 8.34
C SER A 164 -1.46 -4.23 8.72
N ILE A 165 -2.00 -3.45 7.77
CA ILE A 165 -2.29 -2.03 7.98
C ILE A 165 -3.31 -1.84 9.12
N GLY A 166 -4.37 -2.66 9.18
CA GLY A 166 -5.35 -2.59 10.26
C GLY A 166 -4.81 -2.99 11.65
N ARG A 167 -3.79 -3.85 11.71
CA ARG A 167 -3.08 -4.21 12.95
C ARG A 167 -2.14 -3.09 13.41
N GLU A 168 -1.46 -2.44 12.46
CA GLU A 168 -0.37 -1.48 12.73
C GLU A 168 -0.89 -0.04 12.86
N LEU A 169 -2.05 0.26 12.28
CA LEU A 169 -2.78 1.53 12.40
C LEU A 169 -4.23 1.27 12.86
N PRO A 170 -4.46 0.73 14.08
CA PRO A 170 -5.78 0.28 14.54
C PRO A 170 -6.84 1.39 14.67
N SER A 171 -6.43 2.66 14.71
CA SER A 171 -7.32 3.82 14.68
C SER A 171 -7.71 4.27 13.26
N LYS A 172 -7.19 3.62 12.19
CA LYS A 172 -7.53 3.92 10.81
C LYS A 172 -8.61 3.00 10.28
N ARG A 173 -9.52 3.57 9.47
CA ARG A 173 -10.48 2.79 8.70
C ARG A 173 -9.76 2.14 7.52
N VAL A 174 -9.55 0.83 7.59
CA VAL A 174 -8.95 0.05 6.50
C VAL A 174 -10.04 -0.80 5.84
N ALA A 175 -10.17 -0.69 4.52
CA ALA A 175 -11.04 -1.52 3.70
C ALA A 175 -10.22 -2.25 2.62
N ARG A 176 -10.60 -3.48 2.28
CA ARG A 176 -10.05 -4.16 1.11
C ARG A 176 -10.79 -3.65 -0.13
N ILE A 177 -10.13 -2.86 -0.97
CA ILE A 177 -10.65 -2.45 -2.27
C ILE A 177 -9.60 -2.79 -3.34
N PRO A 178 -9.77 -3.90 -4.08
CA PRO A 178 -8.81 -4.32 -5.10
C PRO A 178 -8.84 -3.38 -6.31
N HIS A 179 -7.86 -3.50 -7.19
CA HIS A 179 -7.95 -2.93 -8.54
C HIS A 179 -8.99 -3.66 -9.40
N VAL A 180 -9.49 -2.96 -10.42
CA VAL A 180 -10.36 -3.50 -11.48
C VAL A 180 -9.54 -4.40 -12.41
N VAL A 181 -9.98 -5.62 -12.66
CA VAL A 181 -9.25 -6.62 -13.47
C VAL A 181 -10.16 -7.20 -14.55
N ASP A 182 -9.98 -6.71 -15.78
CA ASP A 182 -10.93 -6.89 -16.88
C ASP A 182 -10.40 -7.74 -18.04
N GLY A 183 -9.37 -8.56 -17.84
CA GLY A 183 -8.66 -9.30 -18.91
C GLY A 183 -9.54 -9.99 -19.97
N ARG A 184 -10.67 -10.60 -19.56
CA ARG A 184 -11.65 -11.24 -20.47
C ARG A 184 -12.34 -10.29 -21.46
N LYS A 185 -12.30 -8.96 -21.25
CA LYS A 185 -12.82 -7.98 -22.21
C LYS A 185 -11.89 -7.75 -23.41
N HIS A 186 -10.66 -8.29 -23.37
CA HIS A 186 -9.62 -8.00 -24.34
C HIS A 186 -9.15 -9.22 -25.15
N VAL A 187 -9.24 -10.44 -24.59
CA VAL A 187 -8.74 -11.65 -25.23
C VAL A 187 -9.46 -12.92 -24.71
N SER A 188 -9.56 -13.95 -25.56
CA SER A 188 -9.88 -15.33 -25.13
C SER A 188 -8.68 -16.26 -25.27
N THR A 189 -8.61 -17.30 -24.45
CA THR A 189 -7.62 -18.38 -24.57
C THR A 189 -7.95 -19.40 -25.66
N ASP A 190 -9.18 -19.39 -26.19
CA ASP A 190 -9.64 -20.39 -27.18
C ASP A 190 -8.79 -20.34 -28.47
N ASP A 191 -8.32 -19.14 -28.83
CA ASP A 191 -7.47 -18.88 -29.97
C ASP A 191 -5.97 -19.15 -29.73
N ARG A 192 -5.56 -19.83 -28.63
CA ARG A 192 -4.14 -20.05 -28.25
C ARG A 192 -3.26 -20.49 -29.42
N ALA A 193 -3.72 -21.41 -30.26
CA ALA A 193 -2.96 -21.89 -31.42
C ALA A 193 -2.83 -20.87 -32.57
N LEU A 194 -3.77 -19.92 -32.69
CA LEU A 194 -3.70 -18.79 -33.63
C LEU A 194 -2.80 -17.68 -33.06
N LEU A 195 -2.91 -17.39 -31.77
CA LEU A 195 -2.04 -16.44 -31.06
C LEU A 195 -0.57 -16.88 -31.13
N ARG A 196 -0.27 -18.16 -30.88
CA ARG A 196 1.09 -18.70 -31.04
C ARG A 196 1.64 -18.49 -32.45
N LYS A 197 0.82 -18.68 -33.50
CA LYS A 197 1.21 -18.38 -34.89
C LYS A 197 1.43 -16.88 -35.13
N LYS A 198 0.55 -16.00 -34.63
CA LYS A 198 0.70 -14.53 -34.71
C LYS A 198 2.01 -14.06 -34.07
N TRP A 199 2.35 -14.61 -32.90
CA TRP A 199 3.52 -14.22 -32.09
C TRP A 199 4.79 -15.03 -32.37
N ASN A 200 4.79 -15.89 -33.41
CA ASN A 200 5.90 -16.76 -33.81
C ASN A 200 6.43 -17.67 -32.67
N VAL A 201 5.51 -18.19 -31.85
CA VAL A 201 5.75 -19.11 -30.75
C VAL A 201 5.46 -20.56 -31.19
N PRO A 202 6.28 -21.57 -30.84
CA PRO A 202 6.01 -22.96 -31.19
C PRO A 202 4.65 -23.46 -30.68
N THR A 203 3.84 -24.04 -31.57
CA THR A 203 2.48 -24.51 -31.24
C THR A 203 2.47 -25.82 -30.47
N ASP A 204 3.52 -26.62 -30.59
CA ASP A 204 3.72 -27.97 -30.07
C ASP A 204 4.56 -28.03 -28.77
N ALA A 205 5.03 -26.87 -28.28
CA ALA A 205 5.79 -26.76 -27.04
C ALA A 205 4.92 -26.39 -25.82
N PHE A 206 5.41 -26.73 -24.63
CA PHE A 206 4.96 -26.11 -23.39
C PHE A 206 5.51 -24.68 -23.30
N VAL A 207 4.63 -23.68 -23.14
CA VAL A 207 4.99 -22.26 -23.18
C VAL A 207 4.69 -21.57 -21.83
N PRO A 208 5.69 -21.48 -20.94
CA PRO A 208 5.69 -20.48 -19.87
C PRO A 208 5.85 -19.07 -20.45
N VAL A 209 5.21 -18.08 -19.82
CA VAL A 209 5.39 -16.66 -20.15
C VAL A 209 5.74 -15.87 -18.90
N MET A 210 6.81 -15.07 -18.97
CA MET A 210 7.16 -14.07 -17.95
C MET A 210 6.99 -12.68 -18.58
N SER A 211 6.26 -11.77 -17.93
CA SER A 211 6.04 -10.41 -18.45
C SER A 211 6.17 -9.37 -17.35
N PHE A 212 7.05 -8.39 -17.54
CA PHE A 212 7.37 -7.35 -16.57
C PHE A 212 7.94 -6.09 -17.25
N GLY A 213 7.93 -4.98 -16.51
CA GLY A 213 8.67 -3.77 -16.88
C GLY A 213 10.12 -3.87 -16.42
N ASN A 214 11.07 -3.82 -17.37
CA ASN A 214 12.50 -3.87 -17.13
C ASN A 214 13.08 -2.44 -17.02
N TYR A 215 12.63 -1.73 -15.98
CA TYR A 215 12.98 -0.34 -15.68
C TYR A 215 13.39 -0.12 -14.21
N ALA A 216 13.94 -1.16 -13.58
CA ALA A 216 14.50 -1.13 -12.23
C ALA A 216 15.81 -1.91 -12.21
N SER A 217 16.77 -1.41 -11.42
CA SER A 217 18.10 -2.01 -11.27
C SER A 217 18.17 -3.09 -10.19
N ASP A 218 17.11 -3.23 -9.39
CA ASP A 218 16.93 -4.33 -8.46
C ASP A 218 16.09 -5.45 -9.11
N ASP A 219 16.41 -6.71 -8.81
CA ASP A 219 15.64 -7.84 -9.30
C ASP A 219 14.42 -8.14 -8.42
N ARG A 220 13.58 -7.13 -8.19
CA ARG A 220 12.27 -7.34 -7.55
C ARG A 220 11.40 -8.35 -8.31
N LYS A 221 11.62 -8.56 -9.61
CA LYS A 221 10.78 -9.39 -10.49
C LYS A 221 11.17 -10.87 -10.53
N GLY A 222 12.31 -11.26 -9.96
CA GLY A 222 12.74 -12.65 -9.89
C GLY A 222 13.25 -13.20 -11.21
N VAL A 223 13.93 -12.36 -12.01
CA VAL A 223 14.52 -12.74 -13.30
C VAL A 223 15.62 -13.79 -13.11
N ASP A 224 16.42 -13.66 -12.04
CA ASP A 224 17.41 -14.66 -11.62
C ASP A 224 16.77 -16.02 -11.26
N VAL A 225 15.73 -16.03 -10.43
CA VAL A 225 15.00 -17.24 -10.06
C VAL A 225 14.27 -17.84 -11.26
N ALA A 226 13.68 -17.03 -12.14
CA ALA A 226 13.08 -17.50 -13.38
C ALA A 226 14.12 -18.18 -14.30
N ALA A 227 15.31 -17.59 -14.43
CA ALA A 227 16.41 -18.14 -15.22
C ALA A 227 16.92 -19.48 -14.66
N LEU A 228 17.20 -19.53 -13.36
CA LEU A 228 17.69 -20.75 -12.70
C LEU A 228 16.63 -21.86 -12.70
N ALA A 229 15.38 -21.53 -12.36
CA ALA A 229 14.29 -22.52 -12.30
C ALA A 229 13.91 -23.05 -13.69
N TYR A 230 13.92 -22.21 -14.73
CA TYR A 230 13.69 -22.68 -16.10
C TYR A 230 14.86 -23.50 -16.65
N SER A 231 16.09 -23.26 -16.17
CA SER A 231 17.27 -24.10 -16.45
C SER A 231 17.11 -25.50 -15.84
N ASP A 232 16.74 -25.61 -14.56
CA ASP A 232 16.46 -26.89 -13.88
C ASP A 232 15.25 -27.62 -14.47
N PHE A 233 14.21 -26.88 -14.86
CA PHE A 233 13.10 -27.42 -15.63
C PHE A 233 13.59 -27.99 -16.97
N CYS A 234 14.38 -27.27 -17.75
CA CYS A 234 14.91 -27.75 -19.04
C CYS A 234 15.85 -28.96 -18.93
N ARG A 235 16.57 -29.13 -17.81
CA ARG A 235 17.37 -30.33 -17.52
C ARG A 235 16.50 -31.57 -17.26
N SER A 236 15.33 -31.38 -16.65
CA SER A 236 14.42 -32.45 -16.21
C SER A 236 13.24 -32.70 -17.15
N TYR A 237 12.90 -31.77 -18.03
CA TYR A 237 11.78 -31.83 -18.96
C TYR A 237 12.25 -31.87 -20.42
N GLN A 238 12.30 -33.09 -20.96
CA GLN A 238 12.89 -33.39 -22.27
C GLN A 238 11.95 -33.12 -23.46
N GLN A 239 10.65 -32.93 -23.24
CA GLN A 239 9.72 -32.52 -24.29
C GLN A 239 9.98 -31.05 -24.72
N PRO A 240 9.46 -30.59 -25.88
CA PRO A 240 9.63 -29.21 -26.33
C PRO A 240 9.10 -28.19 -25.32
N SER A 241 9.92 -27.18 -25.01
CA SER A 241 9.54 -26.06 -24.13
C SER A 241 10.10 -24.74 -24.64
N TYR A 242 9.32 -23.66 -24.49
CA TYR A 242 9.68 -22.34 -24.99
C TYR A 242 9.19 -21.23 -24.05
N LEU A 243 10.12 -20.58 -23.34
CA LEU A 243 9.80 -19.48 -22.43
C LEU A 243 9.78 -18.14 -23.18
N TYR A 244 8.63 -17.46 -23.17
CA TYR A 244 8.52 -16.09 -23.68
C TYR A 244 8.79 -15.09 -22.55
N ILE A 245 9.77 -14.19 -22.72
CA ILE A 245 10.15 -13.20 -21.70
C ILE A 245 9.90 -11.79 -22.21
N ARG A 246 8.73 -11.22 -21.89
CA ARG A 246 8.38 -9.83 -22.21
C ARG A 246 8.95 -8.88 -21.14
N ALA A 247 10.11 -8.31 -21.41
CA ALA A 247 10.90 -7.48 -20.49
C ALA A 247 10.93 -6.01 -20.96
N VAL A 248 9.81 -5.30 -20.84
CA VAL A 248 9.58 -3.99 -21.49
C VAL A 248 10.50 -2.90 -20.91
N THR A 249 11.35 -2.32 -21.77
CA THR A 249 12.19 -1.17 -21.44
C THR A 249 11.49 0.12 -21.85
N ILE A 250 11.03 0.93 -20.88
CA ILE A 250 10.38 2.22 -21.16
C ILE A 250 11.46 3.27 -21.45
N ASN A 251 11.40 3.91 -22.62
CA ASN A 251 12.28 5.03 -22.95
C ASN A 251 11.96 6.25 -22.06
N ALA A 252 12.99 6.99 -21.64
CA ALA A 252 12.96 7.90 -20.49
C ALA A 252 12.20 9.24 -20.69
N SER A 253 10.94 9.18 -21.09
CA SER A 253 10.02 10.32 -21.22
C SER A 253 9.16 10.56 -19.98
N ILE A 254 8.80 9.51 -19.23
CA ILE A 254 7.89 9.59 -18.06
C ILE A 254 8.68 9.74 -16.75
N GLY A 255 9.34 10.87 -16.54
CA GLY A 255 9.79 11.39 -15.22
C GLY A 255 10.80 10.60 -14.38
N HIS A 256 10.94 9.29 -14.58
CA HIS A 256 11.94 8.45 -13.96
C HIS A 256 13.30 8.73 -14.62
N ARG A 257 14.34 8.91 -13.79
CA ARG A 257 15.73 8.80 -14.26
C ARG A 257 15.90 7.48 -15.01
N MET A 258 16.83 7.42 -15.96
CA MET A 258 17.24 6.16 -16.60
C MET A 258 17.73 5.16 -15.53
N ALA A 259 16.81 4.34 -15.04
CA ALA A 259 17.12 3.23 -14.18
C ALA A 259 17.81 2.15 -15.03
N ALA A 260 18.92 1.61 -14.54
CA ALA A 260 19.60 0.53 -15.24
C ALA A 260 18.62 -0.66 -15.36
N SER A 261 18.43 -1.14 -16.58
CA SER A 261 17.66 -2.35 -16.84
C SER A 261 18.49 -3.59 -16.51
N LEU A 262 17.81 -4.67 -16.11
CA LEU A 262 18.45 -5.96 -15.88
C LEU A 262 18.93 -6.54 -17.23
N PRO A 263 20.12 -7.16 -17.29
CA PRO A 263 20.66 -7.75 -18.52
C PRO A 263 20.04 -9.15 -18.76
N VAL A 264 18.72 -9.19 -18.95
CA VAL A 264 17.87 -10.40 -18.93
C VAL A 264 18.44 -11.55 -19.77
N GLU A 265 18.82 -11.32 -21.02
CA GLU A 265 19.36 -12.38 -21.88
C GLU A 265 20.71 -12.93 -21.35
N SER A 266 21.54 -12.06 -20.77
CA SER A 266 22.80 -12.48 -20.13
C SER A 266 22.54 -13.31 -18.87
N MET A 267 21.50 -12.99 -18.10
CA MET A 267 21.11 -13.76 -16.91
C MET A 267 20.62 -15.17 -17.31
N PHE A 268 19.75 -15.28 -18.32
CA PHE A 268 19.27 -16.56 -18.83
C PHE A 268 20.38 -17.42 -19.46
N ARG A 269 21.31 -16.78 -20.20
CA ARG A 269 22.51 -17.43 -20.74
C ARG A 269 23.46 -17.90 -19.63
N ALA A 270 23.68 -17.10 -18.58
CA ALA A 270 24.55 -17.45 -17.45
C ALA A 270 23.95 -18.56 -16.55
N ALA A 271 22.63 -18.63 -16.41
CA ALA A 271 21.93 -19.74 -15.75
C ALA A 271 22.02 -21.08 -16.52
N GLY A 272 22.56 -21.07 -17.74
CA GLY A 272 22.71 -22.25 -18.60
C GLY A 272 21.41 -22.69 -19.28
N VAL A 273 20.44 -21.79 -19.46
CA VAL A 273 19.22 -22.09 -20.22
C VAL A 273 19.58 -22.33 -21.69
N PRO A 274 19.17 -23.45 -22.32
CA PRO A 274 19.53 -23.76 -23.70
C PRO A 274 19.10 -22.69 -24.70
N SER A 275 20.02 -22.27 -25.58
CA SER A 275 19.74 -21.38 -26.70
C SER A 275 18.57 -21.90 -27.53
N GLY A 276 17.60 -21.03 -27.82
CA GLY A 276 16.38 -21.38 -28.57
C GLY A 276 15.22 -21.93 -27.72
N ARG A 277 15.42 -22.29 -26.44
CA ARG A 277 14.32 -22.60 -25.51
C ARG A 277 13.71 -21.37 -24.83
N TYR A 278 14.15 -20.16 -25.17
CA TYR A 278 13.56 -18.90 -24.71
C TYR A 278 13.73 -17.76 -25.73
N VAL A 279 12.96 -16.69 -25.55
CA VAL A 279 13.12 -15.41 -26.26
C VAL A 279 12.96 -14.24 -25.28
N VAL A 280 13.73 -13.17 -25.48
CA VAL A 280 13.55 -11.90 -24.77
C VAL A 280 12.94 -10.88 -25.73
N ASP A 281 11.79 -10.33 -25.34
CA ASP A 281 11.01 -9.35 -26.06
C ASP A 281 10.92 -8.06 -25.24
N THR A 282 11.54 -6.98 -25.70
CA THR A 282 11.60 -5.70 -24.97
C THR A 282 10.59 -4.67 -25.45
N VAL A 283 9.76 -5.00 -26.45
CA VAL A 283 8.92 -4.05 -27.18
C VAL A 283 7.70 -3.64 -26.35
N GLU A 284 7.56 -2.34 -26.08
CA GLU A 284 6.34 -1.76 -25.52
C GLU A 284 5.18 -1.93 -26.51
N ARG A 285 4.03 -2.37 -26.01
CA ARG A 285 2.82 -2.69 -26.78
C ARG A 285 1.58 -2.23 -26.04
N ASP A 286 0.47 -2.14 -26.76
CA ASP A 286 -0.81 -1.82 -26.12
C ASP A 286 -1.26 -2.92 -25.14
N TYR A 287 -2.30 -2.62 -24.36
CA TYR A 287 -2.77 -3.49 -23.30
C TYR A 287 -3.45 -4.78 -23.81
N ALA A 288 -4.07 -4.76 -24.99
CA ALA A 288 -4.69 -5.95 -25.58
C ALA A 288 -3.63 -6.90 -26.14
N GLU A 289 -2.64 -6.40 -26.90
CA GLU A 289 -1.49 -7.20 -27.33
C GLU A 289 -0.70 -7.77 -26.15
N SER A 290 -0.56 -6.99 -25.07
CA SER A 290 0.09 -7.44 -23.84
C SER A 290 -0.64 -8.62 -23.19
N LEU A 291 -1.97 -8.70 -23.32
CA LEU A 291 -2.80 -9.81 -22.83
C LEU A 291 -2.84 -10.99 -23.80
N GLU A 292 -2.72 -10.78 -25.12
CA GLU A 292 -2.53 -11.89 -26.08
C GLU A 292 -1.25 -12.70 -25.78
N VAL A 293 -0.16 -12.02 -25.42
CA VAL A 293 1.09 -12.67 -25.01
C VAL A 293 0.92 -13.48 -23.71
N VAL A 294 -0.07 -13.17 -22.87
CA VAL A 294 -0.46 -14.02 -21.73
C VAL A 294 -1.39 -15.16 -22.17
N ALA A 295 -2.34 -14.91 -23.06
CA ALA A 295 -3.32 -15.89 -23.52
C ALA A 295 -2.71 -17.06 -24.31
N LEU A 296 -1.59 -16.83 -25.01
CA LEU A 296 -0.83 -17.88 -25.70
C LEU A 296 -0.10 -18.86 -24.75
N ALA A 297 0.04 -18.49 -23.48
CA ALA A 297 0.78 -19.25 -22.47
C ALA A 297 0.03 -20.50 -22.01
N ASP A 298 0.78 -21.53 -21.63
CA ASP A 298 0.28 -22.62 -20.79
C ASP A 298 0.36 -22.26 -19.30
N VAL A 299 1.29 -21.36 -18.91
CA VAL A 299 1.44 -20.84 -17.54
C VAL A 299 2.08 -19.46 -17.53
N LEU A 300 1.63 -18.56 -16.65
CA LEU A 300 2.33 -17.32 -16.33
C LEU A 300 3.38 -17.60 -15.23
N LEU A 301 4.66 -17.39 -15.55
CA LEU A 301 5.78 -17.46 -14.62
C LEU A 301 6.00 -16.07 -14.00
N HIS A 302 5.58 -15.89 -12.74
CA HIS A 302 5.67 -14.63 -11.99
C HIS A 302 6.38 -14.82 -10.62
N PRO A 303 7.66 -15.24 -10.57
CA PRO A 303 8.43 -15.43 -9.34
C PRO A 303 8.91 -14.09 -8.73
N SER A 304 8.07 -13.07 -8.75
CA SER A 304 8.38 -11.75 -8.22
C SER A 304 8.62 -11.81 -6.71
N ARG A 305 9.66 -11.16 -6.22
CA ARG A 305 10.01 -11.10 -4.79
C ARG A 305 8.99 -10.28 -3.98
N SER A 306 8.26 -9.38 -4.64
CA SER A 306 7.39 -8.37 -4.02
C SER A 306 6.42 -7.75 -5.05
N GLU A 307 5.12 -7.71 -4.77
CA GLU A 307 4.11 -6.96 -5.54
C GLU A 307 3.00 -6.41 -4.62
N GLY A 308 2.63 -5.14 -4.78
CA GLY A 308 1.50 -4.54 -4.06
C GLY A 308 0.09 -4.97 -4.52
N PHE A 309 -0.03 -5.75 -5.59
CA PHE A 309 -1.31 -6.36 -6.01
C PHE A 309 -1.13 -7.57 -6.92
N GLY A 310 -0.33 -7.43 -7.99
CA GLY A 310 -0.18 -8.45 -9.01
C GLY A 310 -1.29 -8.42 -10.08
N MET A 311 -1.51 -7.26 -10.73
CA MET A 311 -2.44 -7.08 -11.85
C MET A 311 -2.39 -8.25 -12.85
N LEU A 312 -1.22 -8.51 -13.43
CA LEU A 312 -0.96 -9.56 -14.42
C LEU A 312 -1.29 -10.98 -13.92
N VAL A 313 -1.05 -11.24 -12.63
CA VAL A 313 -1.35 -12.53 -11.99
C VAL A 313 -2.86 -12.76 -11.94
N LEU A 314 -3.65 -11.72 -11.69
CA LEU A 314 -5.11 -11.79 -11.71
C LEU A 314 -5.67 -11.76 -13.14
N GLU A 315 -5.07 -10.99 -14.06
CA GLU A 315 -5.43 -10.95 -15.48
C GLU A 315 -5.27 -12.34 -16.14
N ALA A 316 -4.15 -13.01 -15.93
CA ALA A 316 -3.88 -14.37 -16.42
C ALA A 316 -4.93 -15.38 -15.94
N GLN A 317 -5.21 -15.39 -14.63
CA GLN A 317 -6.21 -16.30 -14.06
C GLN A 317 -7.64 -15.96 -14.52
N HIS A 318 -7.95 -14.67 -14.73
CA HIS A 318 -9.23 -14.24 -15.26
C HIS A 318 -9.44 -14.74 -16.69
N ILE A 319 -8.43 -14.71 -17.57
CA ILE A 319 -8.55 -15.35 -18.89
C ILE A 319 -8.45 -16.89 -18.83
N GLY A 320 -8.02 -17.46 -17.70
CA GLY A 320 -7.97 -18.91 -17.47
C GLY A 320 -6.63 -19.57 -17.80
N VAL A 321 -5.54 -18.83 -17.59
CA VAL A 321 -4.15 -19.28 -17.61
C VAL A 321 -3.66 -19.44 -16.17
N PRO A 322 -3.05 -20.57 -15.78
CA PRO A 322 -2.53 -20.77 -14.43
C PRO A 322 -1.29 -19.91 -14.17
N VAL A 323 -1.00 -19.63 -12.89
CA VAL A 323 0.13 -18.78 -12.48
C VAL A 323 1.11 -19.53 -11.57
N ILE A 324 2.40 -19.23 -11.67
CA ILE A 324 3.43 -19.65 -10.70
C ILE A 324 3.96 -18.40 -10.02
N THR A 325 3.82 -18.30 -8.70
CA THR A 325 4.09 -17.07 -7.93
C THR A 325 4.86 -17.31 -6.64
N THR A 326 5.43 -16.26 -6.06
CA THR A 326 5.98 -16.28 -4.70
C THR A 326 4.85 -16.18 -3.66
N ARG A 327 4.85 -17.05 -2.65
CA ARG A 327 3.82 -17.12 -1.59
C ARG A 327 3.97 -16.01 -0.54
N ARG A 328 3.86 -14.75 -0.96
CA ARG A 328 3.93 -13.54 -0.10
C ARG A 328 2.91 -12.47 -0.53
N GLY A 329 2.44 -11.68 0.45
CA GLY A 329 1.56 -10.52 0.22
C GLY A 329 0.37 -10.82 -0.69
N ALA A 330 0.06 -9.89 -1.58
CA ALA A 330 -1.01 -10.04 -2.57
C ALA A 330 -0.89 -11.30 -3.44
N MET A 331 0.32 -11.71 -3.81
CA MET A 331 0.54 -12.94 -4.61
C MET A 331 0.09 -14.21 -3.87
N LYS A 332 0.24 -14.25 -2.54
CA LYS A 332 -0.30 -15.35 -1.70
C LYS A 332 -1.82 -15.34 -1.66
N ASP A 333 -2.46 -14.17 -1.51
CA ASP A 333 -3.92 -14.08 -1.43
C ASP A 333 -4.59 -14.33 -2.79
N TYR A 334 -3.91 -14.03 -3.90
CA TYR A 334 -4.49 -14.01 -5.25
C TYR A 334 -4.02 -15.12 -6.20
N THR A 335 -3.14 -16.03 -5.76
CA THR A 335 -2.87 -17.27 -6.52
C THR A 335 -3.94 -18.31 -6.22
N MET A 336 -4.93 -18.40 -7.11
CA MET A 336 -6.14 -19.20 -6.96
C MET A 336 -6.23 -20.40 -7.92
N HIS A 337 -5.62 -20.25 -9.10
CA HIS A 337 -5.47 -21.24 -10.17
C HIS A 337 -3.99 -21.21 -10.59
N GLY A 338 -3.20 -22.16 -10.10
CA GLY A 338 -1.74 -22.06 -10.16
C GLY A 338 -1.03 -22.62 -8.93
N VAL A 339 0.29 -22.37 -8.85
CA VAL A 339 1.15 -22.78 -7.72
C VAL A 339 1.78 -21.56 -7.07
N SER A 340 1.42 -21.30 -5.81
CA SER A 340 2.10 -20.29 -4.99
C SER A 340 3.28 -20.94 -4.24
N VAL A 341 4.49 -20.77 -4.76
CA VAL A 341 5.74 -21.39 -4.29
C VAL A 341 6.21 -20.76 -2.98
N LYS A 342 6.68 -21.55 -2.02
CA LYS A 342 7.21 -21.02 -0.76
C LYS A 342 8.48 -20.19 -1.02
N PRO A 343 8.69 -19.06 -0.33
CA PRO A 343 9.99 -18.42 -0.32
C PRO A 343 11.00 -19.23 0.52
N VAL A 344 12.28 -19.15 0.15
CA VAL A 344 13.39 -19.74 0.94
C VAL A 344 13.88 -18.82 2.05
N GLN A 345 13.87 -17.50 1.82
CA GLN A 345 14.34 -16.51 2.80
C GLN A 345 13.64 -15.14 2.63
N ARG A 346 13.83 -14.26 3.62
CA ARG A 346 13.64 -12.82 3.45
C ARG A 346 14.91 -12.20 2.88
N GLU A 347 14.75 -11.14 2.09
CA GLU A 347 15.83 -10.44 1.40
C GLU A 347 15.56 -8.93 1.50
N TRP A 348 16.60 -8.09 1.54
CA TRP A 348 16.42 -6.64 1.63
C TRP A 348 16.72 -5.98 0.28
N LEU A 349 15.74 -5.24 -0.26
CA LEU A 349 15.91 -4.38 -1.44
C LEU A 349 15.69 -2.91 -1.05
N ASN A 350 15.89 -2.00 -1.99
CA ASN A 350 15.68 -0.55 -1.80
C ASN A 350 14.23 -0.16 -1.43
N ILE A 351 13.29 -1.09 -1.50
CA ILE A 351 11.89 -0.96 -1.07
C ILE A 351 11.61 -1.59 0.31
N GLY A 352 12.63 -2.09 1.01
CA GLY A 352 12.50 -2.82 2.27
C GLY A 352 12.56 -4.34 2.10
N TYR A 353 12.05 -5.09 3.08
CA TYR A 353 12.06 -6.56 3.03
C TYR A 353 11.13 -7.11 1.94
N VAL A 354 11.72 -7.95 1.09
CA VAL A 354 11.06 -8.82 0.10
C VAL A 354 11.27 -10.29 0.50
N ALA A 355 10.87 -11.25 -0.34
CA ALA A 355 11.23 -12.65 -0.12
C ALA A 355 11.67 -13.34 -1.40
N THR A 356 12.77 -14.09 -1.31
CA THR A 356 13.36 -14.85 -2.42
C THR A 356 12.55 -16.14 -2.64
N PRO A 357 11.96 -16.38 -3.83
CA PRO A 357 11.28 -17.63 -4.14
C PRO A 357 12.24 -18.83 -4.20
N ASP A 358 11.73 -20.02 -3.90
CA ASP A 358 12.46 -21.28 -4.07
C ASP A 358 12.65 -21.61 -5.55
N VAL A 359 13.91 -21.64 -6.01
CA VAL A 359 14.29 -22.00 -7.39
C VAL A 359 13.80 -23.40 -7.75
N HIS A 360 14.02 -24.39 -6.88
CA HIS A 360 13.58 -25.76 -7.14
C HIS A 360 12.06 -25.86 -7.05
N GLY A 361 11.45 -25.17 -6.07
CA GLY A 361 9.99 -25.05 -5.96
C GLY A 361 9.31 -24.44 -7.20
N VAL A 362 9.95 -23.49 -7.89
CA VAL A 362 9.48 -22.95 -9.18
C VAL A 362 9.71 -23.94 -10.32
N ALA A 363 10.84 -24.66 -10.36
CA ALA A 363 11.12 -25.68 -11.37
C ALA A 363 10.16 -26.88 -11.29
N GLU A 364 9.86 -27.35 -10.07
CA GLU A 364 8.87 -28.39 -9.81
C GLU A 364 7.45 -27.91 -10.13
N ALA A 365 7.12 -26.63 -9.87
CA ALA A 365 5.84 -26.05 -10.28
C ALA A 365 5.69 -26.01 -11.81
N LEU A 366 6.74 -25.62 -12.55
CA LEU A 366 6.76 -25.66 -14.02
C LEU A 366 6.54 -27.08 -14.54
N ARG A 367 7.23 -28.09 -13.96
CA ARG A 367 7.03 -29.51 -14.33
C ARG A 367 5.64 -30.02 -13.97
N GLY A 368 5.09 -29.57 -12.84
CA GLY A 368 3.75 -29.90 -12.39
C GLY A 368 2.67 -29.47 -13.37
N VAL A 369 2.74 -28.24 -13.87
CA VAL A 369 1.80 -27.71 -14.87
C VAL A 369 2.04 -28.34 -16.24
N ALA A 370 3.30 -28.50 -16.68
CA ALA A 370 3.63 -29.11 -17.97
C ALA A 370 3.11 -30.56 -18.10
N ASN A 371 3.16 -31.33 -17.01
CA ASN A 371 2.64 -32.69 -16.95
C ASN A 371 1.12 -32.78 -16.69
N GLY A 372 0.41 -31.66 -16.50
CA GLY A 372 -1.00 -31.65 -16.10
C GLY A 372 -1.27 -32.24 -14.71
N THR A 373 -0.26 -32.28 -13.84
CA THR A 373 -0.33 -32.89 -12.49
C THR A 373 -0.64 -31.91 -11.37
N CYS A 374 -0.69 -30.61 -11.67
CA CYS A 374 -1.20 -29.58 -10.77
C CYS A 374 -2.03 -28.54 -11.53
N CYS A 375 -2.80 -27.74 -10.78
CA CYS A 375 -3.91 -26.90 -11.24
C CYS A 375 -5.17 -27.71 -11.62
N ASP A 376 -6.34 -27.08 -11.45
CA ASP A 376 -7.67 -27.45 -11.97
C ASP A 376 -8.30 -28.78 -11.54
N ALA A 377 -7.57 -29.65 -10.83
CA ALA A 377 -8.12 -30.85 -10.20
C ALA A 377 -9.37 -30.60 -9.31
N ASN A 378 -9.55 -29.37 -8.80
CA ASN A 378 -10.66 -28.95 -7.94
C ASN A 378 -11.45 -27.74 -8.49
N GLY A 379 -11.50 -27.55 -9.82
CA GLY A 379 -12.25 -26.42 -10.43
C GLY A 379 -11.64 -25.04 -10.20
N GLU A 380 -10.34 -24.99 -9.91
CA GLU A 380 -9.60 -23.81 -9.47
C GLU A 380 -9.68 -22.64 -10.46
N LYS A 381 -9.54 -22.91 -11.77
CA LYS A 381 -9.75 -21.96 -12.86
C LYS A 381 -11.09 -21.24 -12.77
N GLN A 382 -12.19 -21.97 -12.65
CA GLN A 382 -13.51 -21.35 -12.58
C GLN A 382 -13.66 -20.50 -11.32
N ARG A 383 -13.21 -21.01 -10.16
CA ARG A 383 -13.17 -20.24 -8.91
C ARG A 383 -12.35 -18.94 -9.04
N ALA A 384 -11.23 -18.96 -9.74
CA ALA A 384 -10.41 -17.78 -9.96
C ALA A 384 -11.12 -16.76 -10.88
N ILE A 385 -11.71 -17.22 -12.00
CA ILE A 385 -12.55 -16.42 -12.90
C ILE A 385 -13.69 -15.76 -12.15
N ASP A 386 -14.41 -16.52 -11.31
CA ASP A 386 -15.57 -16.05 -10.55
C ASP A 386 -15.18 -15.00 -9.51
N VAL A 387 -14.07 -15.21 -8.78
CA VAL A 387 -13.58 -14.23 -7.79
C VAL A 387 -13.18 -12.91 -8.46
N VAL A 388 -12.51 -12.96 -9.62
CA VAL A 388 -12.16 -11.74 -10.36
C VAL A 388 -13.42 -11.06 -10.90
N THR A 389 -14.27 -11.79 -11.63
CA THR A 389 -15.50 -11.25 -12.24
C THR A 389 -16.39 -10.56 -11.20
N ASN A 390 -16.62 -11.20 -10.05
CA ASN A 390 -17.56 -10.71 -9.05
C ASN A 390 -16.96 -9.65 -8.10
N SER A 391 -15.67 -9.74 -7.76
CA SER A 391 -15.05 -8.83 -6.75
C SER A 391 -14.08 -7.78 -7.30
N MET A 392 -13.76 -7.82 -8.59
CA MET A 392 -12.79 -6.92 -9.25
C MET A 392 -13.33 -6.31 -10.56
N SER A 393 -14.65 -6.25 -10.75
CA SER A 393 -15.26 -5.45 -11.82
C SER A 393 -15.23 -3.96 -11.49
N ARG A 394 -15.33 -3.08 -12.50
CA ARG A 394 -15.50 -1.63 -12.32
C ARG A 394 -16.63 -1.31 -11.33
N THR A 395 -17.77 -2.00 -11.47
CA THR A 395 -18.95 -1.82 -10.60
C THR A 395 -18.66 -2.26 -9.16
N SER A 396 -18.02 -3.41 -8.96
CA SER A 396 -17.70 -3.95 -7.63
C SER A 396 -16.71 -3.05 -6.88
N VAL A 397 -15.70 -2.54 -7.57
CA VAL A 397 -14.69 -1.61 -7.02
C VAL A 397 -15.31 -0.23 -6.77
N GLY A 398 -16.14 0.28 -7.69
CA GLY A 398 -16.85 1.54 -7.56
C GLY A 398 -17.77 1.57 -6.34
N TRP A 399 -18.62 0.56 -6.17
CA TRP A 399 -19.51 0.45 -4.99
C TRP A 399 -18.75 0.29 -3.67
N ALA A 400 -17.59 -0.37 -3.67
CA ALA A 400 -16.74 -0.44 -2.48
C ALA A 400 -16.13 0.92 -2.10
N PHE A 401 -15.84 1.77 -3.11
CA PHE A 401 -15.46 3.16 -2.85
C PHE A 401 -16.65 4.03 -2.41
N ASP A 402 -17.84 3.85 -3.00
CA ASP A 402 -19.05 4.56 -2.58
C ASP A 402 -19.34 4.33 -1.09
N ASP A 403 -19.33 3.08 -0.62
CA ASP A 403 -19.53 2.73 0.80
C ASP A 403 -18.45 3.33 1.72
N LEU A 404 -17.18 3.28 1.30
CA LEU A 404 -16.07 3.83 2.09
C LEU A 404 -16.17 5.36 2.21
N VAL A 405 -16.47 6.05 1.10
CA VAL A 405 -16.67 7.51 1.04
C VAL A 405 -17.86 7.96 1.88
N ASP A 406 -18.98 7.26 1.80
CA ASP A 406 -20.16 7.58 2.61
C ASP A 406 -19.89 7.31 4.10
N THR A 407 -19.15 6.24 4.42
CA THR A 407 -18.80 5.90 5.80
C THR A 407 -17.89 6.95 6.45
N ILE A 408 -16.89 7.49 5.75
CA ILE A 408 -16.07 8.62 6.26
C ILE A 408 -16.82 9.96 6.22
N SER A 409 -17.76 10.15 5.28
CA SER A 409 -18.61 11.36 5.24
C SER A 409 -19.60 11.43 6.41
N ARG A 410 -20.17 10.29 6.84
CA ARG A 410 -21.20 10.21 7.90
C ARG A 410 -20.61 10.21 9.31
N ARG A 411 -19.33 9.88 9.45
CA ARG A 411 -18.54 10.02 10.66
C ARG A 411 -17.18 10.61 10.26
N PRO A 412 -17.01 11.95 10.27
CA PRO A 412 -15.67 12.49 10.44
C PRO A 412 -15.04 11.78 11.65
N LEU A 413 -13.76 11.41 11.53
CA LEU A 413 -13.03 10.91 12.69
C LEU A 413 -13.17 11.94 13.81
N LEU A 414 -13.31 11.48 15.06
CA LEU A 414 -13.23 12.38 16.21
C LEU A 414 -11.96 13.24 16.04
N PRO A 415 -11.96 14.52 16.46
CA PRO A 415 -10.78 15.39 16.39
C PRO A 415 -9.65 14.93 17.35
N SER A 416 -9.66 13.67 17.74
CA SER A 416 -8.78 12.97 18.67
C SER A 416 -7.36 12.72 18.13
N VAL A 417 -6.92 13.55 17.18
CA VAL A 417 -5.54 13.66 16.72
C VAL A 417 -5.29 15.13 16.36
N LEU A 418 -5.17 15.99 17.38
CA LEU A 418 -4.57 17.32 17.24
C LEU A 418 -3.11 17.14 16.77
N ARG A 419 -2.78 17.70 15.61
CA ARG A 419 -1.49 17.45 14.91
C ARG A 419 -0.69 18.73 14.81
N TYR A 420 0.49 18.74 15.41
CA TYR A 420 1.40 19.87 15.37
C TYR A 420 2.73 19.49 14.71
N GLY A 421 2.95 20.04 13.51
CA GLY A 421 4.20 19.91 12.77
C GLY A 421 4.57 18.47 12.38
N SER A 422 5.87 18.26 12.14
CA SER A 422 6.45 17.00 11.67
C SER A 422 6.51 15.87 12.73
N THR A 423 6.04 16.10 13.95
CA THR A 423 5.98 15.12 15.04
C THR A 423 4.54 14.67 15.28
N SER A 424 4.22 13.43 14.93
CA SER A 424 2.83 12.92 15.02
C SER A 424 2.49 12.39 16.42
N CYS A 425 1.83 13.24 17.22
CA CYS A 425 1.15 12.84 18.45
C CYS A 425 -0.30 12.41 18.18
N SER A 426 -0.87 11.57 19.04
CA SER A 426 -2.31 11.24 19.07
C SER A 426 -2.93 11.85 20.32
N VAL A 427 -4.15 12.40 20.23
CA VAL A 427 -4.78 13.15 21.34
C VAL A 427 -6.16 12.57 21.59
N ILE A 428 -6.21 11.40 22.23
CA ILE A 428 -7.43 10.62 22.41
C ILE A 428 -8.39 11.36 23.37
N GLN A 429 -9.69 11.35 23.08
CA GLN A 429 -10.71 11.76 24.02
C GLN A 429 -11.27 10.52 24.72
N GLU A 430 -11.26 10.50 26.06
CA GLU A 430 -11.77 9.38 26.86
C GLU A 430 -13.22 9.62 27.30
N GLN A 431 -13.90 8.60 27.85
CA GLN A 431 -15.36 8.64 28.07
C GLN A 431 -15.80 9.63 29.14
N ASP A 432 -14.92 10.02 30.06
CA ASP A 432 -15.18 10.99 31.13
C ASP A 432 -14.71 12.43 30.79
N HIS A 433 -14.76 12.78 29.50
CA HIS A 433 -14.38 14.08 28.91
C HIS A 433 -12.89 14.46 28.93
N GLU A 434 -12.00 13.73 29.59
CA GLU A 434 -10.56 14.04 29.59
C GLU A 434 -9.87 13.80 28.23
N TRP A 435 -8.79 14.56 27.98
CA TRP A 435 -7.98 14.45 26.75
C TRP A 435 -6.59 13.86 27.07
N VAL A 436 -6.22 12.79 26.36
CA VAL A 436 -5.00 12.01 26.57
C VAL A 436 -4.07 12.14 25.37
N VAL A 437 -2.96 12.86 25.52
CA VAL A 437 -1.89 12.94 24.52
C VAL A 437 -1.00 11.70 24.63
N ILE A 438 -1.06 10.82 23.64
CA ILE A 438 -0.12 9.72 23.45
C ILE A 438 0.94 10.16 22.45
N ALA A 439 2.19 10.26 22.91
CA ALA A 439 3.36 10.40 22.05
C ALA A 439 3.71 9.05 21.40
N ASP A 440 3.98 9.05 20.10
CA ASP A 440 4.40 7.85 19.38
C ASP A 440 5.84 7.44 19.74
N ARG A 441 6.10 6.12 19.78
CA ARG A 441 7.32 5.50 20.34
C ARG A 441 8.64 5.92 19.68
N GLN A 442 8.60 6.59 18.53
CA GLN A 442 9.76 6.96 17.72
C GLN A 442 10.08 8.46 17.71
N HIS A 443 9.28 9.31 18.39
CA HIS A 443 9.43 10.76 18.31
C HIS A 443 9.66 11.38 19.69
N VAL A 444 10.71 12.20 19.80
CA VAL A 444 10.84 13.14 20.91
C VAL A 444 9.70 14.17 20.78
N LEU A 445 8.97 14.38 21.88
CA LEU A 445 7.98 15.46 21.98
C LEU A 445 8.70 16.80 21.81
N ASP A 446 8.45 17.50 20.71
CA ASP A 446 8.85 18.89 20.54
C ASP A 446 8.10 19.75 21.58
N ALA A 447 8.85 20.42 22.44
CA ALA A 447 8.32 21.28 23.49
C ALA A 447 7.51 22.45 22.93
N HIS A 448 7.85 22.95 21.74
CA HIS A 448 7.09 24.00 21.07
C HIS A 448 5.75 23.47 20.54
N ALA A 449 5.75 22.32 19.85
CA ALA A 449 4.54 21.64 19.40
C ALA A 449 3.56 21.34 20.56
N LEU A 450 4.09 20.84 21.69
CA LEU A 450 3.29 20.56 22.88
C LEU A 450 2.75 21.85 23.53
N SER A 451 3.56 22.90 23.64
CA SER A 451 3.14 24.18 24.22
C SER A 451 2.00 24.82 23.41
N THR A 452 2.11 24.87 22.08
CA THR A 452 1.08 25.52 21.24
C THR A 452 -0.22 24.71 21.19
N ALA A 453 -0.14 23.36 21.26
CA ALA A 453 -1.32 22.52 21.42
C ALA A 453 -2.03 22.73 22.77
N ILE A 454 -1.26 22.95 23.85
CA ILE A 454 -1.79 23.32 25.18
C ILE A 454 -2.49 24.70 25.10
N GLU A 455 -1.92 25.69 24.41
CA GLU A 455 -2.53 27.03 24.30
C GLU A 455 -3.83 27.03 23.47
N ASP A 456 -3.90 26.29 22.35
CA ASP A 456 -5.13 26.15 21.57
C ASP A 456 -6.24 25.45 22.38
N LEU A 457 -5.91 24.39 23.13
CA LEU A 457 -6.89 23.71 23.99
C LEU A 457 -7.40 24.60 25.14
N ASN A 458 -6.52 25.36 25.80
CA ASN A 458 -6.93 26.33 26.83
C ASN A 458 -7.82 27.45 26.26
N SER A 459 -7.69 27.80 24.96
CA SER A 459 -8.53 28.82 24.32
C SER A 459 -9.98 28.36 24.06
N ARG A 460 -10.30 27.09 24.31
CA ARG A 460 -11.58 26.43 23.98
C ARG A 460 -12.39 25.97 25.20
N ASP A 461 -12.07 26.45 26.41
CA ASP A 461 -12.66 26.01 27.68
C ASP A 461 -12.57 24.48 27.90
N ALA A 462 -11.46 23.88 27.43
CA ALA A 462 -11.28 22.42 27.46
C ALA A 462 -10.96 21.87 28.88
N PRO A 463 -11.44 20.66 29.22
CA PRO A 463 -11.04 19.93 30.43
C PRO A 463 -9.55 19.58 30.44
N PRO A 464 -8.96 19.19 31.60
CA PRO A 464 -7.53 18.98 31.76
C PRO A 464 -6.92 17.95 30.80
N LEU A 465 -5.65 18.17 30.50
CA LEU A 465 -4.86 17.39 29.54
C LEU A 465 -3.91 16.43 30.27
N VAL A 466 -3.98 15.14 29.94
CA VAL A 466 -3.05 14.11 30.41
C VAL A 466 -2.03 13.82 29.31
N VAL A 467 -0.72 13.85 29.63
CA VAL A 467 0.36 13.69 28.63
C VAL A 467 1.14 12.40 28.91
N VAL A 468 0.83 11.33 28.18
CA VAL A 468 1.44 10.01 28.34
C VAL A 468 2.67 9.88 27.44
N LYS A 469 3.85 10.13 28.02
CA LYS A 469 5.14 9.91 27.37
C LYS A 469 5.67 8.50 27.66
N THR A 470 5.55 7.57 26.70
CA THR A 470 6.28 6.29 26.76
C THR A 470 7.77 6.53 26.53
N LEU A 471 8.55 6.62 27.61
CA LEU A 471 10.01 6.61 27.60
C LEU A 471 10.54 5.18 27.60
N GLU A 472 11.10 4.72 26.48
CA GLU A 472 12.19 3.74 26.54
C GLU A 472 13.50 4.51 26.77
N LEU A 473 14.11 4.30 27.93
CA LEU A 473 15.40 4.88 28.29
C LEU A 473 16.53 4.09 27.62
N PHE A 474 17.03 4.59 26.50
CA PHE A 474 18.30 4.13 25.95
C PHE A 474 19.49 4.69 26.77
N ASP A 475 20.54 3.89 26.84
CA ASP A 475 21.87 4.18 27.40
C ASP A 475 21.96 4.63 28.87
N LYS A 476 21.95 3.66 29.79
CA LYS A 476 23.18 3.20 30.49
C LYS A 476 22.92 2.17 31.59
N VAL A 477 23.00 0.89 31.26
CA VAL A 477 23.35 -0.18 32.21
C VAL A 477 24.34 -1.12 31.53
N ALA A 478 25.55 -1.21 32.09
CA ALA A 478 26.49 -2.29 31.82
C ALA A 478 26.45 -3.29 32.98
N SER A 479 26.96 -4.51 32.76
CA SER A 479 26.92 -5.67 33.67
C SER A 479 25.60 -6.48 33.64
N PRO A 480 25.66 -7.83 33.68
CA PRO A 480 24.50 -8.70 33.87
C PRO A 480 24.07 -8.79 35.35
N PHE A 481 22.99 -9.56 35.59
CA PHE A 481 22.20 -9.66 36.85
C PHE A 481 21.44 -8.34 37.13
N ASP A 482 20.19 -8.21 36.71
CA ASP A 482 19.07 -8.90 37.36
C ASP A 482 17.90 -9.26 36.41
N ALA A 483 17.02 -10.19 36.79
CA ALA A 483 15.96 -10.71 35.92
C ALA A 483 14.57 -10.05 36.11
N ASP A 484 14.32 -9.44 37.28
CA ASP A 484 12.97 -9.08 37.75
C ASP A 484 12.63 -7.58 37.63
N SER A 485 13.48 -6.77 37.00
CA SER A 485 13.35 -5.30 36.94
C SER A 485 12.56 -4.74 35.72
N LEU A 486 12.06 -5.60 34.83
CA LEU A 486 11.37 -5.20 33.59
C LEU A 486 9.87 -4.87 33.71
N LEU A 487 9.37 -4.64 34.93
CA LEU A 487 7.99 -4.25 35.22
C LEU A 487 7.95 -2.95 36.03
N ASN A 488 7.97 -1.78 35.36
CA ASN A 488 7.59 -0.47 35.93
C ASN A 488 7.50 0.64 34.84
N VAL A 489 6.53 0.56 33.91
CA VAL A 489 6.14 1.74 33.13
C VAL A 489 5.30 2.63 34.04
N ARG A 490 5.92 3.63 34.67
CA ARG A 490 5.19 4.61 35.49
C ARG A 490 4.49 5.64 34.59
N PRO A 491 3.19 5.88 34.74
CA PRO A 491 2.54 7.00 34.07
C PRO A 491 3.16 8.32 34.56
N VAL A 492 3.43 9.23 33.63
CA VAL A 492 4.01 10.55 33.93
C VAL A 492 2.87 11.52 34.29
N ALA A 493 2.58 11.60 35.58
CA ALA A 493 1.84 12.65 36.30
C ALA A 493 0.62 13.32 35.60
N LEU A 494 -0.54 13.22 36.23
CA LEU A 494 -1.58 14.25 36.07
C LEU A 494 -0.97 15.61 36.41
N ALA A 495 -1.01 16.55 35.47
CA ALA A 495 -0.48 17.90 35.65
C ALA A 495 -1.47 18.92 35.09
N ARG A 496 -1.90 19.88 35.91
CA ARG A 496 -2.80 20.95 35.43
C ARG A 496 -2.06 21.79 34.39
N ALA A 497 -2.73 22.18 33.31
CA ALA A 497 -2.08 22.81 32.16
C ALA A 497 -1.22 24.04 32.53
N GLY A 498 -1.71 24.88 33.45
CA GLY A 498 -0.96 26.04 33.97
C GLY A 498 0.22 25.72 34.90
N GLU A 499 0.41 24.48 35.33
CA GLU A 499 1.60 24.01 36.07
C GLU A 499 2.63 23.43 35.12
N LEU A 500 2.19 22.62 34.14
CA LEU A 500 3.05 22.12 33.07
C LEU A 500 3.63 23.28 32.24
N LYS A 501 2.82 24.29 31.90
CA LYS A 501 3.28 25.49 31.18
C LYS A 501 4.39 26.21 31.95
N ARG A 502 4.19 26.52 33.24
CA ARG A 502 5.21 27.18 34.06
C ARG A 502 6.49 26.35 34.22
N ALA A 503 6.39 25.03 34.29
CA ALA A 503 7.56 24.15 34.30
C ALA A 503 8.32 24.17 32.96
N MET A 504 7.61 24.23 31.83
CA MET A 504 8.21 24.34 30.49
C MET A 504 8.80 25.74 30.23
N GLU A 505 8.13 26.81 30.66
CA GLU A 505 8.64 28.20 30.61
C GLU A 505 9.92 28.35 31.44
N GLN A 506 9.99 27.74 32.62
CA GLN A 506 11.22 27.69 33.42
C GLN A 506 12.32 26.86 32.74
N ALA A 507 11.99 25.66 32.23
CA ALA A 507 12.95 24.79 31.56
C ALA A 507 13.50 25.39 30.24
N ALA A 508 12.70 26.19 29.51
CA ALA A 508 13.13 26.88 28.29
C ALA A 508 14.30 27.86 28.50
N SER A 509 14.64 28.21 29.75
CA SER A 509 15.80 29.04 30.07
C SER A 509 17.14 28.27 30.12
N PHE A 510 17.15 26.93 30.17
CA PHE A 510 18.37 26.11 30.24
C PHE A 510 18.26 24.78 29.46
N MET A 511 19.25 24.49 28.61
CA MET A 511 19.22 23.35 27.66
C MET A 511 19.05 21.96 28.29
N ASP A 512 18.16 21.17 27.69
CA ASP A 512 17.89 19.71 27.85
C ASP A 512 17.76 19.12 29.27
N ARG A 513 18.81 19.19 30.11
CA ARG A 513 18.78 18.58 31.45
C ARG A 513 17.66 19.12 32.33
N ALA A 514 17.35 20.42 32.22
CA ALA A 514 16.32 21.06 33.02
C ALA A 514 14.91 20.48 32.78
N VAL A 515 14.61 20.01 31.57
CA VAL A 515 13.31 19.41 31.23
C VAL A 515 13.14 18.07 31.95
N ASP A 516 14.18 17.22 31.93
CA ASP A 516 14.12 15.90 32.58
C ASP A 516 14.09 16.02 34.11
N GLU A 517 14.81 16.97 34.71
CA GLU A 517 14.71 17.27 36.15
C GLU A 517 13.35 17.87 36.54
N ALA A 518 12.77 18.77 35.73
CA ALA A 518 11.45 19.34 35.98
C ALA A 518 10.35 18.25 35.93
N VAL A 519 10.41 17.34 34.95
CA VAL A 519 9.50 16.20 34.83
C VAL A 519 9.68 15.23 36.00
N ARG A 520 10.92 14.88 36.39
CA ARG A 520 11.17 14.08 37.61
C ARG A 520 10.66 14.77 38.88
N GLY A 521 10.74 16.10 38.95
CA GLY A 521 10.19 16.91 40.03
C GLY A 521 8.66 16.93 40.08
N LEU A 522 7.98 16.84 38.94
CA LEU A 522 6.52 16.64 38.86
C LEU A 522 6.13 15.21 39.29
N ILE A 523 6.82 14.19 38.76
CA ILE A 523 6.58 12.77 39.12
C ILE A 523 6.76 12.53 40.64
N LYS A 524 7.71 13.21 41.29
CA LYS A 524 7.90 13.15 42.76
C LYS A 524 6.79 13.82 43.58
N ARG A 525 5.88 14.59 42.97
CA ARG A 525 4.81 15.34 43.66
C ARG A 525 3.39 14.79 43.43
N ALA A 526 3.21 13.84 42.51
CA ALA A 526 1.96 13.12 42.36
C ALA A 526 1.71 12.19 43.56
N SER A 527 0.58 12.36 44.24
CA SER A 527 0.17 11.54 45.39
C SER A 527 -0.35 10.16 44.97
N ALA A 528 -0.08 9.13 45.78
CA ALA A 528 -0.28 7.73 45.41
C ALA A 528 -1.73 7.21 45.57
N GLN A 529 -2.74 7.95 45.09
CA GLN A 529 -4.16 7.56 45.23
C GLN A 529 -4.87 7.21 43.91
N ASP A 530 -4.35 7.64 42.76
CA ASP A 530 -5.06 7.58 41.46
C ASP A 530 -4.49 6.50 40.51
N ILE A 531 -4.56 5.21 40.89
CA ILE A 531 -4.04 4.08 40.07
C ILE A 531 -4.95 2.84 40.15
N LEU A 532 -5.33 2.27 38.99
CA LEU A 532 -6.03 0.98 38.88
C LEU A 532 -5.64 0.20 37.59
N LEU A 533 -5.12 -1.03 37.75
CA LEU A 533 -5.02 -2.22 36.85
C LEU A 533 -4.92 -2.03 35.29
N ASP A 534 -3.81 -2.43 34.63
CA ASP A 534 -3.44 -3.79 34.10
C ASP A 534 -4.03 -4.12 32.69
N VAL A 535 -3.40 -4.86 31.74
CA VAL A 535 -2.88 -6.26 31.78
C VAL A 535 -1.85 -6.58 30.65
N VAL A 536 -0.75 -7.32 30.97
CA VAL A 536 0.04 -8.39 30.23
C VAL A 536 0.02 -8.41 28.66
N ALA A 537 1.12 -8.25 27.88
CA ALA A 537 2.34 -9.08 27.59
C ALA A 537 2.14 -10.35 26.69
N ALA A 538 3.11 -10.96 25.95
CA ALA A 538 4.59 -10.83 25.89
C ALA A 538 5.28 -11.45 24.60
N ARG A 539 6.50 -10.97 24.25
CA ARG A 539 7.67 -11.69 23.58
C ARG A 539 7.51 -12.28 22.15
N ARG A 540 8.53 -12.51 21.29
CA ARG A 540 10.02 -12.27 21.15
C ARG A 540 10.38 -12.37 19.61
N TRP A 541 11.59 -12.29 19.02
CA TRP A 541 13.02 -12.18 19.43
C TRP A 541 13.86 -11.37 18.39
N VAL A 542 15.20 -11.53 18.30
CA VAL A 542 16.16 -10.57 17.70
C VAL A 542 17.42 -11.25 17.08
N ASP A 543 18.05 -10.60 16.07
CA ASP A 543 19.47 -10.66 15.60
C ASP A 543 20.07 -11.94 14.96
N PRO A 544 21.28 -11.88 14.33
CA PRO A 544 22.03 -10.75 13.74
C PRO A 544 22.56 -11.02 12.31
N ILE A 545 23.31 -10.07 11.69
CA ILE A 545 24.60 -10.24 10.93
C ILE A 545 24.95 -8.99 10.08
N ASN A 546 26.27 -8.70 9.97
CA ASN A 546 26.97 -7.71 9.11
C ASN A 546 27.21 -6.26 9.61
N ASN A 547 28.33 -6.06 10.33
CA ASN A 547 29.27 -4.98 10.02
C ASN A 547 30.72 -5.45 10.33
N PRO A 548 31.63 -5.58 9.34
CA PRO A 548 32.90 -6.32 9.49
C PRO A 548 34.09 -5.50 10.06
N ASN A 549 33.86 -4.35 10.71
CA ASN A 549 34.92 -3.45 11.16
C ASN A 549 35.11 -3.44 12.68
N TRP A 550 35.77 -4.46 13.24
CA TRP A 550 36.24 -4.43 14.63
C TRP A 550 37.71 -4.85 14.73
N ASN A 551 38.61 -3.91 14.41
CA ASN A 551 40.05 -4.12 14.41
C ASN A 551 40.78 -2.96 15.13
N ALA A 552 40.52 -2.82 16.43
CA ALA A 552 41.31 -1.97 17.34
C ALA A 552 41.26 -2.57 18.76
N ARG A 553 42.40 -2.63 19.45
CA ARG A 553 42.51 -3.12 20.84
C ARG A 553 42.26 -1.98 21.85
N PRO A 554 41.78 -2.28 23.07
CA PRO A 554 41.71 -1.29 24.13
C PRO A 554 43.10 -0.93 24.68
N ALA A 555 43.28 0.36 24.96
CA ALA A 555 44.25 0.90 25.91
C ALA A 555 43.50 1.99 26.69
N GLY A 556 43.54 1.95 28.02
CA GLY A 556 42.62 2.71 28.86
C GLY A 556 43.17 4.03 29.40
N LEU A 557 42.25 4.92 29.73
CA LEU A 557 42.31 5.91 30.82
C LEU A 557 40.87 6.23 31.27
#